data_AF-A0A0L0GC52-F1
#
_entry.id   AF-A0A0L0GC52-F1
#
_cell.length_a   1.000
_cell.length_b   1.000
_cell.length_c   1.000
_cell.angle_alpha   90.00
_cell.angle_beta   90.00
_cell.angle_gamma   90.00
#
_symmetry.space_group_name_H-M   'P 1'
#
loop_
_entity.id
_entity.type
_entity.pdbx_description
1 polymer ?
#
loop_
_entity_poly.entity_id
_entity_poly.type
_entity_poly.pdbx_seq_one_letter_code
_entity_poly.pdbx_strand_id
1 'polypeptide(L)'
;MASNLANSLSKPPARRVSNYIFYQGGNEQAFDEYGLTHMVMQWGQYVDHDLTDTRESGLRADIKCDANDHDFPGQIMEFTRAAGVGNDDGSNVNAKTHFLDGSNIYGSDSSTLLELRDVTTSTGLNRFLLKMTKEYDNQALTRRQLLPIRINTYNEE
;
A
#
# COMPACT_ATOMS: atom_id res chain seq x y z
N MET A 1 -44.57 -4.61 3.90
CA MET A 1 -43.55 -4.55 2.82
C MET A 1 -42.93 -3.17 2.84
N ALA A 2 -41.79 -2.98 3.51
CA ALA A 2 -41.04 -1.74 3.42
C ALA A 2 -40.09 -1.88 2.22
N SER A 3 -40.36 -1.15 1.13
CA SER A 3 -39.46 -1.07 -0.01
C SER A 3 -38.20 -0.30 0.41
N ASN A 4 -37.05 -0.93 0.25
CA ASN A 4 -35.73 -0.32 0.45
C ASN A 4 -35.53 0.87 -0.51
N LEU A 5 -35.99 2.07 -0.11
CA LEU A 5 -35.73 3.33 -0.83
C LEU A 5 -34.23 3.66 -0.95
N ALA A 6 -33.37 3.02 -0.16
CA ALA A 6 -31.93 3.22 -0.19
C ALA A 6 -31.25 2.72 -1.48
N ASN A 7 -31.90 1.83 -2.25
CA ASN A 7 -31.31 1.21 -3.45
C ASN A 7 -31.83 1.80 -4.78
N SER A 8 -32.74 2.78 -4.78
CA SER A 8 -33.33 3.33 -6.01
C SER A 8 -32.66 4.61 -6.52
N LEU A 9 -31.69 5.17 -5.78
CA LEU A 9 -30.91 6.35 -6.20
C LEU A 9 -29.60 5.89 -6.85
N SER A 10 -29.27 6.47 -8.01
CA SER A 10 -27.95 6.25 -8.61
C SER A 10 -26.87 6.78 -7.67
N LYS A 11 -25.87 5.95 -7.38
CA LYS A 11 -24.74 6.37 -6.55
C LYS A 11 -23.91 7.40 -7.31
N PRO A 12 -23.42 8.47 -6.67
CA PRO A 12 -22.56 9.45 -7.33
C PRO A 12 -21.25 8.78 -7.79
N PRO A 13 -20.66 9.21 -8.93
CA PRO A 13 -19.35 8.74 -9.36
C PRO A 13 -18.27 9.03 -8.31
N ALA A 14 -17.30 8.12 -8.16
CA ALA A 14 -16.23 8.27 -7.16
C ALA A 14 -15.46 9.59 -7.29
N ARG A 15 -15.11 10.00 -8.53
CA ARG A 15 -14.43 11.28 -8.78
C ARG A 15 -15.29 12.48 -8.37
N ARG A 16 -16.61 12.41 -8.57
CA ARG A 16 -17.50 13.46 -8.11
C ARG A 16 -17.46 13.58 -6.59
N VAL A 17 -17.53 12.47 -5.86
CA VAL A 17 -17.39 12.49 -4.40
C VAL A 17 -16.03 13.07 -3.98
N SER A 18 -14.94 12.69 -4.65
CA SER A 18 -13.59 13.25 -4.43
C SER A 18 -13.57 14.78 -4.53
N ASN A 19 -14.16 15.33 -5.59
CA ASN A 19 -14.13 16.78 -5.85
C ASN A 19 -14.95 17.58 -4.83
N TYR A 20 -16.09 17.06 -4.40
CA TYR A 20 -17.01 17.81 -3.53
C TYR A 20 -16.77 17.61 -2.03
N ILE A 21 -16.17 16.49 -1.62
CA ILE A 21 -16.03 16.13 -0.20
C ILE A 21 -14.57 16.15 0.27
N PHE A 22 -13.64 15.67 -0.56
CA PHE A 22 -12.25 15.46 -0.16
C PHE A 22 -11.27 16.49 -0.71
N TYR A 23 -11.76 17.42 -1.55
CA TYR A 23 -10.92 18.49 -2.07
C TYR A 23 -10.44 19.40 -0.95
N GLN A 24 -9.13 19.59 -0.87
CA GLN A 24 -8.47 20.53 0.04
C GLN A 24 -7.76 21.58 -0.81
N GLY A 25 -8.04 22.86 -0.55
CA GLY A 25 -7.41 23.95 -1.27
C GLY A 25 -5.91 24.08 -0.95
N GLY A 26 -5.11 24.60 -1.87
CA GLY A 26 -3.64 24.67 -1.72
C GLY A 26 -3.11 25.53 -0.55
N ASN A 27 -3.97 26.28 0.15
CA ASN A 27 -3.61 27.07 1.34
C ASN A 27 -4.09 26.43 2.65
N GLU A 28 -4.72 25.26 2.60
CA GLU A 28 -5.16 24.53 3.79
C GLU A 28 -4.00 23.69 4.32
N GLN A 29 -3.18 24.28 5.18
CA GLN A 29 -2.23 23.50 5.97
C GLN A 29 -3.00 22.73 7.06
N ALA A 30 -3.28 21.46 6.79
CA ALA A 30 -3.80 20.54 7.78
C ALA A 30 -2.64 20.03 8.66
N PHE A 31 -2.39 20.73 9.77
CA PHE A 31 -1.53 20.20 10.82
C PHE A 31 -2.32 19.19 11.67
N ASP A 32 -1.65 18.15 12.14
CA ASP A 32 -2.25 17.22 13.07
C ASP A 32 -2.47 17.90 14.43
N GLU A 33 -3.72 17.91 14.90
CA GLU A 33 -4.12 18.58 16.15
C GLU A 33 -3.52 17.92 17.40
N TYR A 34 -3.08 16.66 17.29
CA TYR A 34 -2.48 15.88 18.36
C TYR A 34 -0.94 15.87 18.33
N GLY A 35 -0.33 16.63 17.41
CA GLY A 35 1.13 16.69 17.26
C GLY A 35 1.76 15.37 16.83
N LEU A 36 1.00 14.49 16.17
CA LEU A 36 1.50 13.22 15.66
C LEU A 36 2.53 13.46 14.56
N THR A 37 3.63 12.73 14.66
CA THR A 37 4.66 12.74 13.63
C THR A 37 4.19 11.94 12.41
N HIS A 38 4.78 12.22 11.24
CA HIS A 38 4.55 11.41 10.03
C HIS A 38 4.85 9.91 10.21
N MET A 39 5.61 9.54 11.25
CA MET A 39 5.87 8.14 11.59
C MET A 39 4.61 7.35 11.93
N VAL A 40 3.57 8.00 12.46
CA VAL A 40 2.31 7.33 12.79
C VAL A 40 1.60 6.89 11.51
N MET A 41 1.51 7.77 10.51
CA MET A 41 0.98 7.43 9.18
C MET A 41 1.81 6.32 8.52
N GLN A 42 3.14 6.47 8.56
CA GLN A 42 4.04 5.50 7.92
C GLN A 42 3.97 4.11 8.57
N TRP A 43 3.82 4.05 9.90
CA TRP A 43 3.62 2.79 10.61
C TRP A 43 2.28 2.14 10.26
N GLY A 44 1.22 2.93 10.09
CA GLY A 44 -0.07 2.44 9.62
C GLY A 44 0.04 1.69 8.29
N GLN A 45 0.73 2.27 7.29
CA GLN A 45 0.99 1.59 6.01
C GLN A 45 1.84 0.32 6.18
N TYR A 46 2.87 0.38 7.03
CA TYR A 46 3.74 -0.78 7.26
C TYR A 46 2.94 -1.97 7.82
N VAL A 47 2.03 -1.71 8.77
CA VAL A 47 1.14 -2.73 9.35
C VAL A 47 0.11 -3.22 8.35
N ASP A 48 -0.52 -2.33 7.58
CA ASP A 48 -1.48 -2.69 6.53
C ASP A 48 -0.90 -3.70 5.53
N HIS A 49 0.34 -3.44 5.08
CA HIS A 49 1.06 -4.31 4.16
C HIS A 49 1.48 -5.67 4.76
N ASP A 50 1.39 -5.84 6.07
CA ASP A 50 1.60 -7.12 6.75
C ASP A 50 0.31 -7.94 6.85
N LEU A 51 -0.85 -7.29 6.76
CA LEU A 51 -2.16 -7.91 6.95
C LEU A 51 -2.85 -8.24 5.62
N THR A 52 -2.77 -7.34 4.64
CA THR A 52 -3.56 -7.46 3.41
C THR A 52 -2.81 -7.03 2.16
N ASP A 53 -3.05 -7.76 1.08
CA ASP A 53 -2.69 -7.37 -0.29
C ASP A 53 -3.76 -7.91 -1.24
N THR A 54 -4.43 -7.01 -1.97
CA THR A 54 -5.45 -7.39 -2.96
C THR A 54 -4.90 -7.16 -4.35
N ARG A 55 -4.67 -8.26 -5.07
CA ARG A 55 -4.11 -8.20 -6.43
C ARG A 55 -5.18 -7.82 -7.45
N GLU A 56 -4.75 -7.23 -8.55
CA GLU A 56 -5.64 -6.90 -9.66
C GLU A 56 -6.01 -8.13 -10.51
N SER A 57 -7.17 -8.07 -11.16
CA SER A 57 -7.69 -9.12 -12.05
C SER A 57 -7.37 -8.88 -13.53
N GLY A 58 -6.85 -7.71 -13.89
CA GLY A 58 -6.76 -7.24 -15.28
C GLY A 58 -8.09 -6.74 -15.88
N LEU A 59 -9.23 -6.90 -15.18
CA LEU A 59 -10.54 -6.43 -15.66
C LEU A 59 -10.72 -4.95 -15.38
N ARG A 60 -10.98 -4.14 -16.41
CA ARG A 60 -11.14 -2.69 -16.28
C ARG A 60 -12.47 -2.31 -15.65
N ALA A 61 -12.44 -1.29 -14.81
CA ALA A 61 -13.59 -0.64 -14.17
C ALA A 61 -13.30 0.86 -14.00
N ASP A 62 -12.93 1.49 -15.11
CA ASP A 62 -12.38 2.84 -15.13
C ASP A 62 -13.31 3.90 -14.55
N ILE A 63 -12.69 4.90 -13.94
CA ILE A 63 -13.39 6.01 -13.31
C ILE A 63 -13.45 7.17 -14.31
N LYS A 64 -14.67 7.52 -14.72
CA LYS A 64 -14.90 8.64 -15.64
C LYS A 64 -14.90 9.96 -14.89
N CYS A 65 -14.15 10.93 -15.39
CA CYS A 65 -14.17 12.29 -14.91
C CYS A 65 -15.21 13.12 -15.69
N ASP A 66 -15.84 14.07 -15.00
CA ASP A 66 -16.78 14.99 -15.64
C ASP A 66 -16.01 15.93 -16.61
N ALA A 67 -16.66 16.43 -17.66
CA ALA A 67 -16.02 17.30 -18.65
C ALA A 67 -15.49 18.62 -18.05
N ASN A 68 -16.11 19.07 -16.96
CA ASN A 68 -15.72 20.24 -16.18
C ASN A 68 -14.92 19.89 -14.91
N ASP A 69 -14.40 18.67 -14.79
CA ASP A 69 -13.48 18.32 -13.71
C ASP A 69 -12.27 19.26 -13.76
N HIS A 70 -11.89 19.80 -12.59
CA HIS A 70 -10.85 20.80 -12.48
C HIS A 70 -9.46 20.25 -12.85
N ASP A 71 -9.15 19.02 -12.44
CA ASP A 71 -7.82 18.44 -12.60
C ASP A 71 -7.76 17.48 -13.80
N PHE A 72 -8.87 16.78 -14.08
CA PHE A 72 -8.94 15.71 -15.09
C PHE A 72 -10.13 15.88 -16.05
N PRO A 73 -10.26 17.02 -16.76
CA PRO A 73 -11.45 17.36 -17.55
C PRO A 73 -11.72 16.32 -18.66
N GLY A 74 -12.83 15.58 -18.52
CA GLY A 74 -13.26 14.55 -19.47
C GLY A 74 -12.34 13.33 -19.59
N GLN A 75 -11.33 13.21 -18.71
CA GLN A 75 -10.40 12.08 -18.74
C GLN A 75 -11.02 10.80 -18.15
N ILE A 76 -10.35 9.69 -18.44
CA ILE A 76 -10.63 8.39 -17.83
C ILE A 76 -9.46 8.07 -16.92
N MET A 77 -9.74 7.94 -15.62
CA MET A 77 -8.77 7.39 -14.67
C MET A 77 -8.84 5.88 -14.73
N GLU A 78 -7.70 5.28 -15.06
CA GLU A 78 -7.55 3.85 -15.19
C GLU A 78 -7.78 3.14 -13.85
N PHE A 79 -8.62 2.12 -13.85
CA PHE A 79 -8.86 1.31 -12.65
C PHE A 79 -9.13 -0.14 -13.01
N THR A 80 -8.46 -1.05 -12.31
CA THR A 80 -8.61 -2.49 -12.49
C THR A 80 -9.33 -3.08 -11.29
N ARG A 81 -10.31 -3.97 -11.53
CA ARG A 81 -11.00 -4.70 -10.48
C ARG A 81 -10.03 -5.63 -9.76
N ALA A 82 -10.28 -5.85 -8.47
CA ALA A 82 -9.59 -6.87 -7.68
C ALA A 82 -9.81 -8.29 -8.23
N ALA A 83 -8.80 -9.14 -8.03
CA ALA A 83 -8.85 -10.57 -8.33
C ALA A 83 -9.79 -11.29 -7.36
N GLY A 84 -10.75 -12.01 -7.94
CA GLY A 84 -11.75 -12.75 -7.19
C GLY A 84 -11.27 -14.13 -6.72
N VAL A 85 -11.85 -14.63 -5.64
CA VAL A 85 -11.87 -16.06 -5.34
C VAL A 85 -12.84 -16.66 -6.35
N GLY A 86 -12.44 -17.66 -7.14
CA GLY A 86 -13.17 -18.15 -8.34
C GLY A 86 -14.57 -18.77 -8.15
N ASN A 87 -15.33 -18.32 -7.15
CA ASN A 87 -16.67 -18.76 -6.79
C ASN A 87 -17.79 -17.85 -7.34
N ASP A 88 -17.45 -16.86 -8.17
CA ASP A 88 -18.37 -15.88 -8.79
C ASP A 88 -19.26 -15.08 -7.82
N ASP A 89 -18.97 -15.12 -6.52
CA ASP A 89 -19.68 -14.38 -5.47
C ASP A 89 -19.18 -12.94 -5.28
N GLY A 90 -18.15 -12.55 -6.03
CA GLY A 90 -17.52 -11.24 -5.95
C GLY A 90 -16.57 -11.05 -4.77
N SER A 91 -16.22 -12.12 -4.04
CA SER A 91 -15.19 -12.09 -3.00
C SER A 91 -13.80 -11.94 -3.62
N ASN A 92 -12.93 -11.16 -2.97
CA ASN A 92 -11.55 -10.92 -3.40
C ASN A 92 -10.56 -11.76 -2.59
N VAL A 93 -9.37 -11.99 -3.15
CA VAL A 93 -8.30 -12.75 -2.50
C VAL A 93 -7.36 -11.81 -1.73
N ASN A 94 -7.08 -12.14 -0.46
CA ASN A 94 -5.93 -11.60 0.25
C ASN A 94 -4.68 -12.44 -0.06
N ALA A 95 -3.64 -11.82 -0.60
CA ALA A 95 -2.38 -12.45 -0.94
C ALA A 95 -1.36 -12.52 0.22
N LYS A 96 -1.70 -11.99 1.40
CA LYS A 96 -0.89 -12.04 2.62
C LYS A 96 -1.39 -13.07 3.64
N THR A 97 -0.54 -13.37 4.61
CA THR A 97 -0.99 -13.98 5.87
C THR A 97 -1.85 -12.94 6.61
N HIS A 98 -2.85 -13.39 7.37
CA HIS A 98 -3.74 -12.46 8.08
C HIS A 98 -3.19 -12.07 9.48
N PHE A 99 -1.98 -12.54 9.81
CA PHE A 99 -1.35 -12.32 11.10
C PHE A 99 -0.38 -11.15 11.01
N LEU A 100 -0.12 -10.50 12.14
CA LEU A 100 1.04 -9.62 12.29
C LEU A 100 2.26 -10.49 12.56
N ASP A 101 2.88 -10.97 11.49
CA ASP A 101 3.98 -11.93 11.53
C ASP A 101 5.23 -11.45 10.76
N GLY A 102 5.21 -10.23 10.22
CA GLY A 102 6.29 -9.68 9.41
C GLY A 102 6.38 -10.31 8.02
N SER A 103 5.29 -10.85 7.47
CA SER A 103 5.19 -11.28 6.08
C SER A 103 5.49 -10.17 5.06
N ASN A 104 5.38 -8.90 5.44
CA ASN A 104 5.89 -7.80 4.61
C ASN A 104 7.43 -7.77 4.51
N ILE A 105 8.14 -8.45 5.42
CA ILE A 105 9.59 -8.67 5.41
C ILE A 105 9.94 -10.06 4.88
N TYR A 106 9.20 -11.10 5.31
CA TYR A 106 9.58 -12.50 5.10
C TYR A 106 8.83 -13.17 3.93
N GLY A 107 7.84 -12.50 3.36
CA GLY A 107 6.93 -13.09 2.38
C GLY A 107 5.82 -13.91 3.04
N SER A 108 4.78 -14.19 2.26
CA SER A 108 3.60 -14.96 2.69
C SER A 108 3.53 -16.35 2.06
N ASP A 109 4.56 -16.73 1.29
CA ASP A 109 4.69 -18.04 0.67
C ASP A 109 6.15 -18.52 0.73
N SER A 110 6.33 -19.83 0.71
CA SER A 110 7.66 -20.46 0.85
C SER A 110 8.62 -20.09 -0.27
N SER A 111 8.14 -19.82 -1.49
CA SER A 111 9.01 -19.47 -2.62
C SER A 111 9.63 -18.10 -2.40
N THR A 112 8.79 -17.10 -2.09
CA THR A 112 9.23 -15.74 -1.76
C THR A 112 10.19 -15.76 -0.56
N LEU A 113 9.86 -16.51 0.50
CA LEU A 113 10.72 -16.64 1.67
C LEU A 113 12.11 -17.19 1.31
N LEU A 114 12.19 -18.21 0.46
CA LEU A 114 13.47 -18.78 0.02
C LEU A 114 14.24 -17.82 -0.89
N GLU A 115 13.55 -17.07 -1.74
CA GLU A 115 14.16 -16.04 -2.56
C GLU A 115 14.76 -14.91 -1.72
N LEU A 116 14.07 -14.51 -0.65
CA LEU A 116 14.52 -13.43 0.23
C LEU A 116 15.68 -13.80 1.15
N ARG A 117 16.04 -15.09 1.29
CA ARG A 117 17.09 -15.53 2.23
C ARG A 117 18.40 -15.85 1.55
N ASP A 118 19.51 -15.40 2.12
CA ASP A 118 20.84 -15.81 1.66
C ASP A 118 21.12 -17.24 2.10
N VAL A 119 21.19 -18.15 1.12
CA VAL A 119 21.45 -19.58 1.34
C VAL A 119 22.96 -19.90 1.21
N THR A 120 23.83 -18.91 1.00
CA THR A 120 25.27 -19.16 0.81
C THR A 120 25.98 -19.51 2.12
N THR A 121 26.24 -20.80 2.30
CA THR A 121 27.13 -21.34 3.33
C THR A 121 28.59 -21.27 2.87
N SER A 122 29.25 -20.12 3.00
CA SER A 122 30.72 -20.06 2.93
C SER A 122 31.40 -20.44 4.26
N THR A 123 30.62 -20.68 5.32
CA THR A 123 31.13 -20.88 6.70
C THR A 123 30.57 -22.12 7.41
N GLY A 124 29.77 -22.97 6.74
CA GLY A 124 29.15 -24.14 7.38
C GLY A 124 28.06 -23.82 8.42
N LEU A 125 27.69 -22.55 8.57
CA LEU A 125 26.58 -22.10 9.43
C LEU A 125 25.42 -21.63 8.54
N ASN A 126 24.21 -22.13 8.82
CA ASN A 126 22.97 -21.64 8.20
C ASN A 126 22.71 -20.20 8.67
N ARG A 127 23.22 -19.21 7.93
CA ARG A 127 22.92 -17.79 8.20
C ARG A 127 21.62 -17.43 7.48
N PHE A 128 20.52 -17.46 8.23
CA PHE A 128 19.18 -17.09 7.78
C PHE A 128 18.98 -15.57 7.59
N LEU A 129 19.95 -14.87 7.03
CA LEU A 129 19.86 -13.44 6.80
C LEU A 129 19.03 -13.16 5.54
N LEU A 130 18.33 -12.03 5.52
CA LEU A 130 17.72 -11.52 4.29
C LEU A 130 18.83 -11.19 3.29
N LYS A 131 18.61 -11.52 2.02
CA LYS A 131 19.53 -11.16 0.94
C LYS A 131 19.63 -9.64 0.90
N MET A 132 20.86 -9.17 0.95
CA MET A 132 21.19 -7.79 0.63
C MET A 132 21.35 -7.71 -0.88
N THR A 133 20.67 -6.77 -1.54
CA THR A 133 20.90 -6.52 -2.97
C THR A 133 22.32 -5.98 -3.14
N LYS A 134 23.09 -6.56 -4.08
CA LYS A 134 24.48 -6.16 -4.36
C LYS A 134 24.62 -4.71 -4.84
N GLU A 135 23.55 -4.07 -5.29
CA GLU A 135 23.57 -2.68 -5.77
C GLU A 135 23.86 -1.64 -4.68
N TYR A 136 23.78 -2.02 -3.39
CA TYR A 136 24.08 -1.11 -2.28
C TYR A 136 25.51 -1.25 -1.73
N ASP A 137 26.41 -1.95 -2.43
CA ASP A 137 27.80 -2.18 -2.00
C ASP A 137 28.78 -1.07 -2.48
N ASN A 138 28.30 -0.11 -3.27
CA ASN A 138 29.16 0.93 -3.86
C ASN A 138 29.19 2.29 -3.14
N GLN A 139 28.53 2.44 -1.98
CA GLN A 139 28.71 3.61 -1.14
C GLN A 139 28.73 3.20 0.32
N ALA A 140 29.67 3.77 1.08
CA ALA A 140 30.01 3.47 2.47
C ALA A 140 28.84 3.64 3.46
N LEU A 141 27.85 2.77 3.35
CA LEU A 141 26.61 2.84 4.09
C LEU A 141 26.55 1.64 5.03
N THR A 142 26.61 1.92 6.32
CA THR A 142 26.59 0.91 7.38
C THR A 142 25.20 0.29 7.50
N ARG A 143 25.13 -0.95 8.02
CA ARG A 143 23.93 -1.79 8.24
C ARG A 143 22.69 -1.09 8.85
N ARG A 144 22.84 0.12 9.41
CA ARG A 144 21.77 0.97 9.96
C ARG A 144 20.92 1.68 8.90
N GLN A 145 21.30 1.66 7.62
CA GLN A 145 20.65 2.46 6.56
C GLN A 145 19.60 1.69 5.75
N LEU A 146 19.17 0.52 6.22
CA LEU A 146 18.17 -0.34 5.55
C LEU A 146 16.73 -0.10 6.01
N LEU A 147 16.51 0.87 6.89
CA LEU A 147 15.16 1.30 7.20
C LEU A 147 14.65 2.19 6.06
N PRO A 148 13.36 2.09 5.67
CA PRO A 148 12.74 3.00 4.70
C PRO A 148 12.76 4.48 5.14
N ILE A 149 13.25 4.78 6.35
CA ILE A 149 13.31 6.12 6.93
C ILE A 149 14.72 6.39 7.44
N ARG A 150 15.33 7.48 6.95
CA ARG A 150 16.55 8.06 7.52
C ARG A 150 16.16 8.85 8.77
N ILE A 151 16.49 8.32 9.95
CA ILE A 151 16.52 9.15 11.17
C ILE A 151 17.89 9.86 11.16
N ASN A 152 17.92 11.09 10.69
CA ASN A 152 19.07 11.96 10.93
C ASN A 152 19.05 12.32 12.41
N THR A 153 19.89 11.67 13.20
CA THR A 153 20.21 12.17 14.53
C THR A 153 21.09 13.40 14.32
N TYR A 154 20.51 14.59 14.41
CA TYR A 154 21.31 15.79 14.61
C TYR A 154 22.00 15.63 15.95
N ASN A 155 23.32 15.76 15.97
CA ASN A 155 24.03 16.03 17.21
C ASN A 155 23.64 17.46 17.58
N GLU A 156 22.95 17.62 18.69
CA GLU A 156 22.82 18.92 19.34
C GLU A 156 24.24 19.38 19.73
N GLU A 157 24.63 20.56 19.25
CA GLU A 157 25.77 21.31 19.81
C GLU A 157 25.41 21.88 21.19
#